data_AF-A0A916EMH3-F1
#
_entry.id   AF-A0A916EMH3-F1
#
_cell.length_a   1.000
_cell.length_b   1.000
_cell.length_c   1.000
_cell.angle_alpha   90.00
_cell.angle_beta   90.00
_cell.angle_gamma   90.00
#
_symmetry.space_group_name_H-M   'P 1'
#
loop_
_entity.id
_entity.type
_entity.pdbx_description
1 polymer ?
#
loop_
_entity_poly.entity_id
_entity_poly.type
_entity_poly.pdbx_seq_one_letter_code
_entity_poly.pdbx_strand_id
1 'polypeptide(L)'
;MESEEEEMDVDGEEQPDTSSKKRSNEGTDANSSTPKKKAKKPVSREDSPILKKLIKELSAPIPQQRSSGGTISLQTFPEMTDIKSVNFRELNDRIVEAEGDNQKAILVVIRSYYFFGKGYMLWFNHYKKTYSEDTSNSLVNDKIRECFPDQDKTSEANLRKRKERAIKIFKLFDGVGGEEKIYCIKSFSASTISRLGVDDIDYVIAKVLKASQ
;
A
#
# COMPACT_ATOMS: atom_id res chain seq x y z
N MET A 1 18.84 -17.37 -54.04
CA MET A 1 19.85 -18.32 -54.54
C MET A 1 21.07 -18.07 -53.66
N GLU A 2 21.17 -18.79 -52.54
CA GLU A 2 21.73 -20.17 -52.45
C GLU A 2 23.21 -20.17 -52.86
N SER A 3 24.18 -20.73 -52.15
CA SER A 3 24.30 -21.43 -50.85
C SER A 3 25.80 -21.50 -50.52
N GLU A 4 26.12 -21.77 -49.24
CA GLU A 4 27.16 -22.68 -48.64
C GLU A 4 28.53 -22.87 -49.37
N GLU A 5 29.70 -23.06 -48.78
CA GLU A 5 30.22 -23.90 -47.67
C GLU A 5 31.57 -23.26 -47.21
N GLU A 6 31.89 -23.14 -45.92
CA GLU A 6 32.64 -24.09 -45.06
C GLU A 6 34.06 -24.44 -45.56
N GLU A 7 35.11 -24.07 -44.81
CA GLU A 7 36.27 -24.94 -44.51
C GLU A 7 37.10 -24.37 -43.33
N MET A 8 37.54 -25.31 -42.50
CA MET A 8 38.28 -25.18 -41.25
C MET A 8 39.80 -25.12 -41.45
N ASP A 9 40.50 -24.76 -40.36
CA ASP A 9 41.77 -25.30 -39.83
C ASP A 9 42.78 -24.20 -39.50
N VAL A 10 43.62 -24.23 -38.46
CA VAL A 10 43.78 -24.94 -37.17
C VAL A 10 44.99 -24.24 -36.51
N ASP A 11 45.16 -24.44 -35.19
CA ASP A 11 46.35 -24.18 -34.34
C ASP A 11 46.62 -22.73 -33.85
N GLY A 12 46.94 -22.51 -32.57
CA GLY A 12 47.57 -23.43 -31.62
C GLY A 12 47.11 -23.35 -30.16
N GLU A 13 47.39 -24.47 -29.51
CA GLU A 13 47.37 -24.89 -28.10
C GLU A 13 47.91 -23.82 -27.11
N GLU A 14 47.59 -23.78 -25.80
CA GLU A 14 47.69 -24.83 -24.78
C GLU A 14 46.65 -24.68 -23.63
N GLN A 15 46.12 -25.83 -23.20
CA GLN A 15 45.45 -26.11 -21.92
C GLN A 15 46.49 -26.59 -20.87
N PRO A 16 46.12 -27.08 -19.67
CA PRO A 16 45.27 -26.56 -18.59
C PRO A 16 45.99 -26.66 -17.23
N ASP A 17 45.40 -26.25 -16.10
CA ASP A 17 45.58 -27.10 -14.91
C ASP A 17 44.47 -27.05 -13.86
N THR A 18 44.34 -28.21 -13.27
CA THR A 18 43.25 -28.73 -12.46
C THR A 18 43.52 -28.53 -10.97
N SER A 19 42.47 -28.35 -10.16
CA SER A 19 42.24 -29.19 -8.96
C SER A 19 41.11 -28.64 -8.08
N SER A 20 40.09 -29.47 -7.91
CA SER A 20 39.12 -29.35 -6.83
C SER A 20 39.75 -29.81 -5.52
N LYS A 21 39.61 -29.05 -4.42
CA LYS A 21 39.84 -29.61 -3.07
C LYS A 21 38.89 -29.03 -2.01
N LYS A 22 37.94 -29.88 -1.64
CA LYS A 22 37.08 -29.84 -0.45
C LYS A 22 37.90 -30.12 0.81
N ARG A 23 37.72 -29.34 1.89
CA ARG A 23 37.98 -29.63 3.34
C ARG A 23 37.43 -28.44 4.16
N SER A 24 36.30 -28.55 4.86
CA SER A 24 36.07 -29.09 6.23
C SER A 24 36.90 -28.43 7.35
N ASN A 25 36.15 -27.90 8.34
CA ASN A 25 36.45 -27.18 9.60
C ASN A 25 37.61 -27.71 10.48
N GLU A 26 38.25 -26.82 11.27
CA GLU A 26 38.05 -26.67 12.74
C GLU A 26 38.99 -25.63 13.43
N GLY A 27 38.44 -24.86 14.41
CA GLY A 27 39.11 -24.14 15.53
C GLY A 27 39.90 -22.86 15.21
N THR A 28 39.66 -21.67 15.79
CA THR A 28 39.64 -21.35 17.24
C THR A 28 39.05 -19.94 17.47
N ASP A 29 38.46 -19.76 18.65
CA ASP A 29 37.73 -18.62 19.20
C ASP A 29 38.40 -17.24 19.14
N ALA A 30 37.62 -16.22 18.74
CA ALA A 30 37.77 -14.86 19.24
C ALA A 30 36.40 -14.19 19.34
N ASN A 31 36.09 -13.81 20.58
CA ASN A 31 34.89 -13.18 21.09
C ASN A 31 34.49 -11.91 20.29
N SER A 32 33.31 -11.89 19.68
CA SER A 32 32.57 -10.64 19.51
C SER A 32 31.08 -10.90 19.75
N SER A 33 30.64 -10.47 20.93
CA SER A 33 29.24 -10.42 21.34
C SER A 33 28.48 -9.45 20.44
N THR A 34 28.03 -9.92 19.28
CA THR A 34 26.98 -9.24 18.53
C THR A 34 25.65 -9.49 19.26
N PRO A 35 24.90 -8.44 19.64
CA PRO A 35 23.60 -8.64 20.26
C PRO A 35 22.69 -9.27 19.22
N LYS A 36 22.43 -10.58 19.36
CA LYS A 36 21.37 -11.27 18.64
C LYS A 36 20.09 -10.46 18.89
N LYS A 37 19.63 -9.72 17.88
CA LYS A 37 18.28 -9.14 17.88
C LYS A 37 17.34 -10.31 18.15
N LYS A 38 16.81 -10.41 19.37
CA LYS A 38 15.75 -11.35 19.67
C LYS A 38 14.64 -11.04 18.69
N ALA A 39 14.39 -11.97 17.76
CA ALA A 39 13.23 -11.89 16.90
C ALA A 39 12.01 -11.72 17.81
N LYS A 40 11.28 -10.61 17.64
CA LYS A 40 10.02 -10.42 18.35
C LYS A 40 9.15 -11.63 18.01
N LYS A 41 8.63 -12.32 19.03
CA LYS A 41 7.61 -13.36 18.84
C LYS A 41 6.55 -12.80 17.88
N PRO A 42 6.11 -13.57 16.86
CA PRO A 42 5.00 -13.13 16.04
C PRO A 42 3.81 -12.91 16.98
N VAL A 43 3.34 -11.66 17.05
CA VAL A 43 2.09 -11.33 17.73
C VAL A 43 0.98 -11.97 16.90
N SER A 44 0.09 -12.73 17.52
CA SER A 44 -1.04 -13.33 16.82
C SER A 44 -1.91 -12.23 16.20
N ARG A 45 -2.63 -12.52 15.11
CA ARG A 45 -3.52 -11.52 14.48
C ARG A 45 -4.64 -11.12 15.44
N GLU A 46 -5.06 -12.07 16.27
CA GLU A 46 -6.02 -11.93 17.35
C GLU A 46 -5.55 -10.99 18.45
N ASP A 47 -4.25 -10.77 18.62
CA ASP A 47 -3.69 -9.87 19.63
C ASP A 47 -3.26 -8.51 19.07
N SER A 48 -3.27 -8.33 17.75
CA SER A 48 -2.85 -7.08 17.12
C SER A 48 -3.82 -5.93 17.44
N PRO A 49 -3.38 -4.88 18.15
CA PRO A 49 -4.24 -3.74 18.48
C PRO A 49 -4.67 -2.99 17.21
N ILE A 50 -3.83 -2.99 16.18
CA ILE A 50 -4.12 -2.34 14.89
C ILE A 50 -5.28 -3.07 14.20
N LEU A 51 -5.22 -4.40 14.11
CA LEU A 51 -6.29 -5.18 13.45
C LEU A 51 -7.59 -5.12 14.24
N LYS A 52 -7.53 -5.22 15.58
CA LYS A 52 -8.71 -5.04 16.45
C LYS A 52 -9.39 -3.70 16.22
N LYS A 53 -8.61 -2.62 16.16
CA LYS A 53 -9.14 -1.27 15.95
C LYS A 53 -9.76 -1.12 14.57
N LEU A 54 -9.10 -1.62 13.52
CA LEU A 54 -9.64 -1.57 12.17
C LEU A 54 -10.94 -2.37 12.03
N ILE A 55 -10.99 -3.58 12.58
CA ILE A 55 -12.20 -4.40 12.61
C ILE A 55 -13.32 -3.66 13.35
N LYS A 56 -13.03 -3.08 14.52
CA LYS A 56 -14.01 -2.30 15.29
C LYS A 56 -14.56 -1.11 14.49
N GLU A 57 -13.70 -0.37 13.79
CA GLU A 57 -14.13 0.74 12.94
C GLU A 57 -15.02 0.23 11.80
N LEU A 58 -14.60 -0.79 11.05
CA LEU A 58 -15.35 -1.33 9.90
C LEU A 58 -16.66 -2.06 10.25
N SER A 59 -16.75 -2.61 11.46
CA SER A 59 -17.97 -3.22 12.01
C SER A 59 -18.95 -2.19 12.59
N ALA A 60 -18.55 -0.93 12.75
CA ALA A 60 -19.47 0.10 13.22
C ALA A 60 -20.57 0.38 12.18
N PRO A 61 -21.76 0.83 12.63
CA PRO A 61 -22.79 1.33 11.72
C PRO A 61 -22.25 2.43 10.82
N ILE A 62 -22.65 2.40 9.55
CA ILE A 62 -22.28 3.45 8.60
C ILE A 62 -22.87 4.77 9.11
N PRO A 63 -22.06 5.82 9.31
CA PRO A 63 -22.57 7.11 9.72
C PRO A 63 -23.57 7.64 8.68
N GLN A 64 -24.74 8.12 9.12
CA GLN A 64 -25.68 8.81 8.22
C GLN A 64 -24.96 10.00 7.59
N GLN A 65 -24.88 10.02 6.25
CA GLN A 65 -24.20 11.05 5.50
C GLN A 65 -24.74 12.43 5.88
N ARG A 66 -23.93 13.25 6.56
CA ARG A 66 -24.07 14.70 6.42
C ARG A 66 -23.36 15.05 5.13
N SER A 67 -24.14 15.34 4.09
CA SER A 67 -23.61 15.98 2.89
C SER A 67 -22.73 17.14 3.32
N SER A 68 -21.44 17.03 3.08
CA SER A 68 -20.50 18.13 3.32
C SER A 68 -19.62 18.23 2.10
N GLY A 69 -20.23 18.72 1.01
CA GLY A 69 -19.52 19.36 -0.09
C GLY A 69 -18.94 20.72 0.32
N GLY A 70 -18.38 20.81 1.52
CA GLY A 70 -17.67 21.99 2.01
C GLY A 70 -16.22 21.91 1.56
N THR A 71 -15.76 22.92 0.83
CA THR A 71 -14.34 23.09 0.51
C THR A 71 -13.56 23.38 1.78
N ILE A 72 -12.46 22.67 2.02
CA ILE A 72 -11.53 22.95 3.13
C ILE A 72 -10.94 24.34 2.87
N SER A 73 -11.32 25.33 3.67
CA SER A 73 -10.81 26.69 3.57
C SER A 73 -9.76 26.92 4.65
N LEU A 74 -8.59 27.43 4.26
CA LEU A 74 -7.61 27.94 5.22
C LEU A 74 -8.20 29.17 5.90
N GLN A 75 -8.63 29.01 7.16
CA GLN A 75 -9.11 30.14 7.93
C GLN A 75 -7.96 31.05 8.32
N THR A 76 -8.16 32.36 8.19
CA THR A 76 -7.23 33.36 8.70
C THR A 76 -7.36 33.46 10.21
N PHE A 77 -6.22 33.57 10.89
CA PHE A 77 -6.15 33.78 12.34
C PHE A 77 -6.26 35.28 12.65
N PRO A 78 -7.11 35.68 13.61
CA PRO A 78 -7.04 37.03 14.15
C PRO A 78 -5.70 37.24 14.86
N GLU A 79 -5.15 38.45 14.76
CA GLU A 79 -3.92 38.83 15.44
C GLU A 79 -4.18 38.92 16.95
N MET A 80 -3.50 38.07 17.74
CA MET A 80 -3.60 38.09 19.20
C MET A 80 -2.60 39.10 19.76
N THR A 81 -3.03 40.35 19.88
CA THR A 81 -2.18 41.47 20.31
C THR A 81 -2.22 41.72 21.83
N ASP A 82 -3.23 41.21 22.54
CA ASP A 82 -3.42 41.35 23.99
C ASP A 82 -4.20 40.15 24.56
N ILE A 83 -4.04 39.86 25.85
CA ILE A 83 -4.77 38.85 26.62
C ILE A 83 -6.30 38.98 26.44
N LYS A 84 -6.84 40.21 26.35
CA LYS A 84 -8.29 40.41 26.16
C LYS A 84 -8.79 40.01 24.77
N SER A 85 -7.88 39.90 23.78
CA SER A 85 -8.22 39.43 22.42
C SER A 85 -8.29 37.90 22.31
N VAL A 86 -7.80 37.17 23.32
CA VAL A 86 -7.76 35.71 23.31
C VAL A 86 -9.12 35.13 23.70
N ASN A 87 -9.76 34.44 22.76
CA ASN A 87 -10.99 33.69 23.01
C ASN A 87 -10.77 32.18 22.89
N PHE A 88 -10.50 31.52 24.01
CA PHE A 88 -10.24 30.06 24.02
C PHE A 88 -11.38 29.21 23.48
N ARG A 89 -12.64 29.66 23.60
CA ARG A 89 -13.78 28.95 23.01
C ARG A 89 -13.67 28.94 21.50
N GLU A 90 -13.48 30.12 20.91
CA GLU A 90 -13.32 30.25 19.46
C GLU A 90 -12.13 29.44 18.93
N LEU A 91 -11.00 29.48 19.65
CA LEU A 91 -9.82 28.69 19.28
C LEU A 91 -10.08 27.18 19.35
N ASN A 92 -10.79 26.72 20.37
CA ASN A 92 -11.18 25.31 20.48
C ASN A 92 -12.16 24.91 19.38
N ASP A 93 -13.16 25.74 19.07
CA ASP A 93 -14.14 25.45 18.02
C ASP A 93 -13.45 25.34 16.65
N ARG A 94 -12.46 26.19 16.39
CA ARG A 94 -11.60 26.11 15.18
C ARG A 94 -10.75 24.83 15.13
N ILE A 95 -10.23 24.35 16.27
CA ILE A 95 -9.53 23.06 16.33
C ILE A 95 -10.48 21.93 15.94
N VAL A 96 -11.68 21.89 16.52
CA VAL A 96 -12.70 20.88 16.23
C VAL A 96 -13.08 20.90 14.73
N GLU A 97 -13.25 22.08 14.15
CA GLU A 97 -13.51 22.25 12.72
C GLU A 97 -12.35 21.70 11.87
N ALA A 98 -11.12 22.08 12.18
CA ALA A 98 -9.92 21.63 11.46
C ALA A 98 -9.69 20.12 11.58
N GLU A 99 -9.95 19.52 12.74
CA GLU A 99 -9.91 18.05 12.93
C GLU A 99 -10.98 17.35 12.07
N GLY A 100 -12.19 17.93 12.01
CA GLY A 100 -13.27 17.45 11.14
C GLY A 100 -12.89 17.50 9.66
N ASP A 101 -12.27 18.59 9.20
CA ASP A 101 -11.82 18.75 7.82
C ASP A 101 -10.64 17.84 7.48
N ASN A 102 -9.68 17.66 8.39
CA ASN A 102 -8.62 16.67 8.24
C ASN A 102 -9.21 15.25 8.10
N GLN A 103 -10.25 14.92 8.88
CA GLN A 103 -10.91 13.64 8.76
C GLN A 103 -11.58 13.46 7.38
N LYS A 104 -12.28 14.49 6.87
CA LYS A 104 -12.82 14.48 5.50
C LYS A 104 -11.72 14.28 4.46
N ALA A 105 -10.60 15.00 4.59
CA ALA A 105 -9.47 14.87 3.68
C ALA A 105 -8.89 13.45 3.67
N ILE A 106 -8.74 12.82 4.84
CA ILE A 106 -8.31 11.42 4.96
C ILE A 106 -9.26 10.49 4.21
N LEU A 107 -10.58 10.64 4.39
CA LEU A 107 -11.58 9.82 3.71
C LEU A 107 -11.57 10.03 2.19
N VAL A 108 -11.44 11.27 1.72
CA VAL A 108 -11.29 11.58 0.29
C VAL A 108 -10.08 10.88 -0.30
N VAL A 109 -8.93 10.91 0.38
CA VAL A 109 -7.71 10.22 -0.08
C VAL A 109 -7.96 8.71 -0.16
N ILE A 110 -8.56 8.09 0.86
CA ILE A 110 -8.88 6.66 0.86
C ILE A 110 -9.83 6.32 -0.31
N ARG A 111 -10.87 7.12 -0.51
CA ARG A 111 -11.85 6.96 -1.61
C ARG A 111 -11.19 7.06 -2.98
N SER A 112 -10.28 8.01 -3.18
CA SER A 112 -9.50 8.12 -4.43
C SER A 112 -8.66 6.87 -4.70
N TYR A 113 -8.00 6.31 -3.68
CA TYR A 113 -7.30 5.03 -3.83
C TYR A 113 -8.24 3.86 -4.11
N TYR A 114 -9.41 3.81 -3.45
CA TYR A 114 -10.42 2.78 -3.68
C TYR A 114 -10.87 2.77 -5.16
N PHE A 115 -11.24 3.92 -5.71
CA PHE A 115 -11.67 4.00 -7.11
C PHE A 115 -10.54 3.75 -8.11
N PHE A 116 -9.31 4.18 -7.81
CA PHE A 116 -8.16 3.81 -8.63
C PHE A 116 -7.99 2.28 -8.66
N GLY A 117 -8.07 1.62 -7.50
CA GLY A 117 -7.96 0.16 -7.39
C GLY A 117 -9.13 -0.59 -8.05
N LYS A 118 -10.35 -0.04 -7.96
CA LYS A 118 -11.53 -0.56 -8.67
C LYS A 118 -11.34 -0.47 -10.18
N GLY A 119 -10.87 0.67 -10.68
CA GLY A 119 -10.53 0.86 -12.09
C GLY A 119 -9.46 -0.13 -12.57
N TYR A 120 -8.40 -0.32 -11.78
CA TYR A 120 -7.39 -1.35 -12.05
C TYR A 120 -8.03 -2.74 -12.19
N MET A 121 -8.87 -3.13 -11.23
CA MET A 121 -9.48 -4.46 -11.21
C MET A 121 -10.44 -4.68 -12.39
N LEU A 122 -11.16 -3.64 -12.84
CA LEU A 122 -12.01 -3.70 -14.03
C LEU A 122 -11.21 -4.01 -15.29
N TRP A 123 -10.11 -3.29 -15.52
CA TRP A 123 -9.22 -3.55 -16.66
C TRP A 123 -8.51 -4.89 -16.55
N PHE A 124 -8.05 -5.25 -15.35
CA PHE A 124 -7.40 -6.54 -15.10
C PHE A 124 -8.36 -7.70 -15.42
N ASN A 125 -9.60 -7.63 -14.93
CA ASN A 125 -10.61 -8.65 -15.20
C ASN A 125 -11.02 -8.70 -16.67
N HIS A 126 -10.97 -7.57 -17.38
CA HIS A 126 -11.18 -7.56 -18.84
C HIS A 126 -10.09 -8.35 -19.56
N TYR A 127 -8.81 -8.08 -19.29
CA TYR A 127 -7.70 -8.80 -19.92
C TYR A 127 -7.60 -10.27 -19.48
N LYS A 128 -7.91 -10.57 -18.21
CA LYS A 128 -7.86 -11.94 -17.67
C LYS A 128 -8.85 -12.91 -18.31
N LYS A 129 -9.83 -12.41 -19.07
CA LYS A 129 -10.71 -13.25 -19.91
C LYS A 129 -9.97 -13.93 -21.06
N THR A 130 -8.88 -13.32 -21.54
CA THR A 130 -8.18 -13.73 -22.76
C THR A 130 -6.72 -14.09 -22.49
N TYR A 131 -6.11 -13.49 -21.47
CA TYR A 131 -4.68 -13.59 -21.19
C TYR A 131 -4.39 -14.20 -19.82
N SER A 132 -3.15 -14.66 -19.62
CA SER A 132 -2.67 -15.10 -18.31
C SER A 132 -2.68 -13.94 -17.30
N GLU A 133 -2.51 -14.27 -16.01
CA GLU A 133 -2.47 -13.28 -14.94
C GLU A 133 -1.34 -12.26 -15.13
N ASP A 134 -0.13 -12.73 -15.47
CA ASP A 134 1.04 -11.87 -15.67
C ASP A 134 0.86 -10.96 -16.89
N THR A 135 0.37 -11.51 -18.01
CA THR A 135 0.10 -10.72 -19.22
C THR A 135 -1.00 -9.70 -18.96
N SER A 136 -2.07 -10.07 -18.26
CA SER A 136 -3.15 -9.14 -17.88
C SER A 136 -2.62 -8.01 -17.01
N ASN A 137 -1.80 -8.32 -16.01
CA ASN A 137 -1.15 -7.31 -15.17
C ASN A 137 -0.24 -6.38 -15.99
N SER A 138 0.52 -6.90 -16.95
CA SER A 138 1.37 -6.09 -17.83
C SER A 138 0.53 -5.12 -18.66
N LEU A 139 -0.54 -5.60 -19.30
CA LEU A 139 -1.41 -4.78 -20.14
C LEU A 139 -2.08 -3.64 -19.35
N VAL A 140 -2.51 -3.90 -18.11
CA VAL A 140 -3.03 -2.81 -17.25
C VAL A 140 -1.93 -1.81 -16.89
N ASN A 141 -0.69 -2.26 -16.65
CA ASN A 141 0.41 -1.34 -16.37
C ASN A 141 0.72 -0.45 -17.58
N ASP A 142 0.72 -1.02 -18.79
CA ASP A 142 0.91 -0.26 -20.03
C ASP A 142 -0.21 0.77 -20.19
N LYS A 143 -1.47 0.39 -19.93
CA LYS A 143 -2.61 1.30 -19.94
C LYS A 143 -2.47 2.45 -18.95
N ILE A 144 -1.99 2.17 -17.73
CA ILE A 144 -1.74 3.21 -16.73
C ILE A 144 -0.62 4.12 -17.23
N ARG A 145 0.47 3.59 -17.79
CA ARG A 145 1.60 4.38 -18.31
C ARG A 145 1.21 5.29 -19.46
N GLU A 146 0.34 4.86 -20.37
CA GLU A 146 -0.21 5.70 -21.43
C GLU A 146 -0.89 6.97 -20.89
N CYS A 147 -1.50 6.90 -19.70
CA CYS A 147 -2.12 8.06 -19.06
C CYS A 147 -1.10 9.01 -18.38
N PHE A 148 0.17 8.59 -18.27
CA PHE A 148 1.25 9.36 -17.63
C PHE A 148 2.55 9.28 -18.46
N PRO A 149 2.59 9.81 -19.70
CA PRO A 149 3.71 9.60 -20.63
C PRO A 149 5.01 10.30 -20.20
N ASP A 150 4.94 11.39 -19.44
CA ASP A 150 6.10 12.20 -19.05
C ASP A 150 6.75 11.76 -17.72
N GLN A 151 6.53 10.51 -17.29
CA GLN A 151 7.00 10.01 -15.99
C GLN A 151 8.46 9.54 -16.06
N ASP A 152 9.34 10.19 -15.30
CA ASP A 152 10.71 9.72 -15.06
C ASP A 152 10.77 8.41 -14.22
N LYS A 153 11.93 7.75 -14.18
CA LYS A 153 12.26 6.81 -13.08
C LYS A 153 12.13 7.62 -11.78
N THR A 154 11.64 7.15 -10.65
CA THR A 154 11.16 7.97 -9.49
C THR A 154 9.66 8.11 -9.58
N SER A 155 9.13 8.73 -10.63
CA SER A 155 7.68 8.80 -10.78
C SER A 155 7.06 7.45 -11.21
N GLU A 156 7.78 6.60 -11.96
CA GLU A 156 7.44 5.18 -12.18
C GLU A 156 7.38 4.38 -10.86
N ALA A 157 8.38 4.53 -9.99
CA ALA A 157 8.41 3.86 -8.69
C ALA A 157 7.26 4.35 -7.79
N ASN A 158 6.92 5.64 -7.88
CA ASN A 158 5.80 6.23 -7.17
C ASN A 158 4.45 5.73 -7.71
N LEU A 159 4.31 5.60 -9.03
CA LEU A 159 3.13 5.06 -9.69
C LEU A 159 2.90 3.61 -9.31
N ARG A 160 3.95 2.79 -9.31
CA ARG A 160 3.90 1.41 -8.79
C ARG A 160 3.42 1.37 -7.34
N LYS A 161 4.01 2.17 -6.44
CA LYS A 161 3.59 2.24 -5.04
C LYS A 161 2.13 2.69 -4.89
N ARG A 162 1.71 3.67 -5.69
CA ARG A 162 0.33 4.19 -5.72
C ARG A 162 -0.65 3.11 -6.14
N LYS A 163 -0.32 2.34 -7.20
CA LYS A 163 -1.08 1.20 -7.68
C LYS A 163 -1.20 0.09 -6.63
N GLU A 164 -0.08 -0.35 -6.07
CA GLU A 164 -0.06 -1.40 -5.04
C GLU A 164 -0.92 -1.00 -3.82
N ARG A 165 -0.82 0.26 -3.38
CA ARG A 165 -1.67 0.82 -2.33
C ARG A 165 -3.14 0.84 -2.73
N ALA A 166 -3.47 1.25 -3.95
CA ALA A 166 -4.83 1.30 -4.48
C ALA A 166 -5.48 -0.09 -4.50
N ILE A 167 -4.76 -1.10 -5.00
CA ILE A 167 -5.24 -2.49 -5.06
C ILE A 167 -5.54 -3.03 -3.66
N LYS A 168 -4.66 -2.78 -2.68
CA LYS A 168 -4.89 -3.19 -1.29
C LYS A 168 -6.12 -2.52 -0.66
N ILE A 169 -6.26 -1.21 -0.85
CA ILE A 169 -7.41 -0.45 -0.34
C ILE A 169 -8.70 -0.95 -0.99
N PHE A 170 -8.70 -1.14 -2.31
CA PHE A 170 -9.83 -1.73 -3.02
C PHE A 170 -10.20 -3.10 -2.45
N LYS A 171 -9.26 -4.04 -2.36
CA LYS A 171 -9.51 -5.39 -1.81
C LYS A 171 -10.14 -5.35 -0.41
N LEU A 172 -9.59 -4.52 0.48
CA LEU A 172 -10.12 -4.39 1.84
C LEU A 172 -11.58 -3.93 1.85
N PHE A 173 -11.88 -2.78 1.24
CA PHE A 173 -13.21 -2.18 1.32
C PHE A 173 -14.24 -2.95 0.51
N ASP A 174 -13.89 -3.39 -0.71
CA ASP A 174 -14.77 -4.20 -1.54
C ASP A 174 -15.15 -5.51 -0.84
N GLY A 175 -14.20 -6.11 -0.09
CA GLY A 175 -14.44 -7.32 0.69
C GLY A 175 -15.32 -7.15 1.93
N VAL A 176 -15.48 -5.94 2.48
CA VAL A 176 -16.28 -5.71 3.72
C VAL A 176 -17.62 -4.99 3.48
N GLY A 177 -17.97 -4.65 2.24
CA GLY A 177 -19.21 -3.94 1.92
C GLY A 177 -19.07 -2.73 1.00
N GLY A 178 -17.92 -2.58 0.33
CA GLY A 178 -17.69 -1.57 -0.69
C GLY A 178 -17.36 -0.18 -0.16
N GLU A 179 -17.63 0.81 -1.01
CA GLU A 179 -17.33 2.22 -0.78
C GLU A 179 -17.89 2.78 0.53
N GLU A 180 -19.12 2.39 0.90
CA GLU A 180 -19.79 2.91 2.10
C GLU A 180 -19.01 2.64 3.39
N LYS A 181 -18.25 1.54 3.42
CA LYS A 181 -17.43 1.17 4.58
C LYS A 181 -16.24 2.11 4.78
N ILE A 182 -15.89 2.94 3.80
CA ILE A 182 -14.85 3.96 3.93
C ILE A 182 -15.26 4.98 5.01
N TYR A 183 -16.54 5.34 5.09
CA TYR A 183 -17.04 6.32 6.07
C TYR A 183 -16.96 5.83 7.52
N CYS A 184 -16.77 4.53 7.75
CA CYS A 184 -16.57 3.98 9.08
C CYS A 184 -15.16 4.23 9.64
N ILE A 185 -14.19 4.60 8.78
CA ILE A 185 -12.82 4.87 9.19
C ILE A 185 -12.73 6.19 9.95
N LYS A 186 -12.02 6.16 11.08
CA LYS A 186 -11.77 7.31 11.97
C LYS A 186 -10.30 7.52 12.26
N SER A 187 -9.49 6.46 12.28
CA SER A 187 -8.09 6.57 12.73
C SER A 187 -7.05 6.03 11.77
N PHE A 188 -7.49 5.53 10.62
CA PHE A 188 -6.62 4.97 9.60
C PHE A 188 -6.51 5.90 8.41
N SER A 189 -5.29 6.08 7.91
CA SER A 189 -5.03 6.70 6.61
C SER A 189 -4.77 5.63 5.56
N ALA A 190 -4.85 6.01 4.28
CA ALA A 190 -4.48 5.15 3.16
C ALA A 190 -3.06 4.56 3.33
N SER A 191 -2.12 5.36 3.82
CA SER A 191 -0.75 4.92 4.11
C SER A 191 -0.70 3.85 5.21
N THR A 192 -1.47 4.00 6.29
CA THR A 192 -1.52 3.02 7.38
C THR A 192 -2.17 1.71 6.94
N ILE A 193 -3.26 1.78 6.18
CA ILE A 193 -3.91 0.59 5.60
C ILE A 193 -2.95 -0.14 4.64
N SER A 194 -2.18 0.60 3.84
CA SER A 194 -1.27 0.00 2.85
C SER A 194 -0.13 -0.83 3.45
N ARG A 195 0.18 -0.63 4.74
CA ARG A 195 1.18 -1.40 5.48
C ARG A 195 0.68 -2.77 5.94
N LEU A 196 -0.63 -3.04 5.85
CA LEU A 196 -1.18 -4.35 6.17
C LEU A 196 -0.70 -5.40 5.14
N GLY A 197 -0.42 -6.61 5.63
CA GLY A 197 -0.17 -7.77 4.80
C GLY A 197 -1.44 -8.25 4.08
N VAL A 198 -1.28 -9.06 3.05
CA VAL A 198 -2.42 -9.64 2.31
C VAL A 198 -3.27 -10.50 3.26
N ASP A 199 -2.63 -11.36 4.05
CA ASP A 199 -3.31 -12.18 5.05
C ASP A 199 -4.01 -11.36 6.15
N ASP A 200 -3.45 -10.20 6.51
CA ASP A 200 -4.06 -9.33 7.52
C ASP A 200 -5.33 -8.66 6.98
N ILE A 201 -5.32 -8.29 5.70
CA ILE A 201 -6.52 -7.80 4.99
C ILE A 201 -7.57 -8.92 4.96
N ASP A 202 -7.20 -10.14 4.58
CA ASP A 202 -8.12 -11.27 4.52
C ASP A 202 -8.69 -11.62 5.90
N TYR A 203 -7.87 -11.56 6.94
CA TYR A 203 -8.30 -11.72 8.33
C TYR A 203 -9.32 -10.65 8.75
N VAL A 204 -9.06 -9.37 8.44
CA VAL A 204 -9.99 -8.26 8.75
C VAL A 204 -11.33 -8.47 8.02
N ILE A 205 -11.28 -8.80 6.72
CA ILE A 205 -12.49 -9.07 5.93
C ILE A 205 -13.32 -10.18 6.57
N ALA A 206 -12.71 -11.33 6.85
CA ALA A 206 -13.39 -12.47 7.44
C ALA A 206 -14.03 -12.14 8.80
N LYS A 207 -13.37 -11.34 9.64
CA LYS A 207 -13.89 -10.95 10.97
C LYS A 207 -15.04 -9.96 10.85
N VAL A 208 -14.97 -8.98 9.95
CA VAL A 208 -16.05 -8.00 9.75
C VAL A 208 -17.30 -8.68 9.17
N LEU A 209 -17.14 -9.60 8.23
CA LEU A 209 -18.25 -10.37 7.66
C LEU A 209 -18.93 -11.26 8.70
N LYS A 210 -18.16 -11.95 9.55
CA LYS A 210 -18.70 -12.76 10.66
C LYS A 210 -19.46 -11.94 11.70
N ALA A 211 -19.08 -10.69 11.92
CA ALA A 211 -19.76 -9.80 12.87
C ALA A 211 -21.04 -9.16 12.30
N SER A 212 -21.27 -9.28 10.99
CA SER A 212 -22.44 -8.72 10.30
C SER A 212 -23.54 -9.76 10.03
N GLN A 213 -23.29 -11.02 10.40
CA GLN A 213 -24.25 -12.14 10.40
C GLN A 213 -24.86 -12.30 11.78
#